data_AF-A0A920MGZ6-F1
#
_entry.id   AF-A0A920MGZ6-F1
#
_cell.length_a   1.000
_cell.length_b   1.000
_cell.length_c   1.000
_cell.angle_alpha   90.00
_cell.angle_beta   90.00
_cell.angle_gamma   90.00
#
_symmetry.space_group_name_H-M   'P 1'
#
loop_
_entity.id
_entity.type
_entity.pdbx_description
1 polymer ?
#
loop_
_entity_poly.entity_id
_entity_poly.type
_entity_poly.pdbx_seq_one_letter_code
_entity_poly.pdbx_strand_id
1 'polypeptide(L)'
;MTRLFIIFILILSPIISLADVMRVTILGSGTPRPDIERFSQAILFEAGEDKLFFDTGRGTSIRLSQMDFNIGKVDKIFFTHLHSDHIVGFPDVLMTGWVYQRIKN
;
A
#
# COMPACT_ATOMS: atom_id res chain seq x y z
N MET A 1 18.27 -41.56 21.69
CA MET A 1 17.84 -40.34 22.41
C MET A 1 17.87 -39.10 21.51
N THR A 2 18.89 -38.91 20.68
CA THR A 2 19.01 -37.80 19.71
C THR A 2 17.92 -37.74 18.63
N ARG A 3 17.48 -38.88 18.07
CA ARG A 3 16.41 -38.91 17.05
C ARG A 3 15.06 -38.43 17.58
N LEU A 4 14.71 -38.77 18.81
CA LEU A 4 13.45 -38.33 19.43
C LEU A 4 13.46 -36.83 19.74
N PHE A 5 14.64 -36.30 20.08
CA PHE A 5 14.86 -34.88 20.33
C PHE A 5 14.72 -34.03 19.05
N ILE A 6 15.23 -34.52 17.92
CA ILE A 6 15.08 -33.86 16.61
C ILE A 6 13.62 -33.88 16.16
N ILE A 7 12.92 -35.00 16.34
CA ILE A 7 11.48 -35.11 16.03
C ILE A 7 10.67 -34.15 16.92
N PHE A 8 11.03 -34.03 18.21
CA PHE A 8 10.41 -33.08 19.13
C PHE A 8 10.62 -31.62 18.69
N ILE A 9 11.83 -31.25 18.22
CA ILE A 9 12.11 -29.92 17.67
C ILE A 9 11.32 -29.65 16.38
N LEU A 10 11.17 -30.63 15.50
CA LEU A 10 10.42 -30.49 14.25
C LEU A 10 8.90 -30.43 14.46
N ILE A 11 8.38 -31.06 15.53
CA ILE A 11 6.97 -31.01 15.90
C ILE A 11 6.63 -29.73 16.69
N LEU A 12 7.58 -29.20 17.49
CA LEU A 12 7.41 -27.95 18.24
C LEU A 12 7.88 -26.69 17.53
N SER A 13 8.62 -26.76 16.42
CA SER A 13 8.85 -25.58 15.60
C SER A 13 7.48 -25.20 15.08
N PRO A 14 6.84 -24.14 15.60
CA PRO A 14 5.57 -23.77 15.04
C PRO A 14 5.89 -23.43 13.59
N ILE A 15 4.92 -23.68 12.74
CA ILE A 15 4.82 -23.07 11.42
C ILE A 15 4.62 -21.57 11.69
N ILE A 16 5.62 -20.91 12.29
CA ILE A 16 5.72 -19.46 12.34
C ILE A 16 6.12 -19.15 10.91
N SER A 17 5.11 -18.93 10.07
CA SER A 17 5.32 -18.06 8.93
C SER A 17 5.80 -16.74 9.53
N LEU A 18 7.12 -16.57 9.62
CA LEU A 18 7.81 -15.34 10.01
C LEU A 18 7.60 -14.23 8.97
N ALA A 19 6.93 -14.52 7.87
CA ALA A 19 6.58 -13.52 6.88
C ALA A 19 5.45 -12.64 7.42
N ASP A 20 5.74 -11.35 7.56
CA ASP A 20 4.73 -10.33 7.87
C ASP A 20 3.58 -10.39 6.86
N VAL A 21 2.35 -10.17 7.35
CA VAL A 21 1.17 -10.12 6.50
C VAL A 21 1.27 -8.89 5.58
N MET A 22 1.21 -9.13 4.27
CA MET A 22 1.10 -8.07 3.28
C MET A 22 -0.37 -7.81 2.96
N ARG A 23 -0.80 -6.55 3.05
CA ARG A 23 -2.12 -6.10 2.59
C ARG A 23 -1.98 -5.28 1.32
N VAL A 24 -2.80 -5.60 0.32
CA VAL A 24 -2.91 -4.85 -0.93
C VAL A 24 -4.29 -4.25 -1.02
N THR A 25 -4.37 -2.93 -1.14
CA THR A 25 -5.64 -2.20 -1.25
C THR A 25 -5.72 -1.50 -2.59
N ILE A 26 -6.73 -1.86 -3.38
CA ILE A 26 -7.04 -1.18 -4.65
C ILE A 26 -7.76 0.13 -4.32
N LEU A 27 -7.08 1.25 -4.49
CA LEU A 27 -7.63 2.57 -4.26
C LEU A 27 -8.41 3.06 -5.48
N GLY A 28 -7.95 2.70 -6.68
CA GLY A 28 -8.67 2.94 -7.93
C GLY A 28 -8.27 1.95 -9.00
N SER A 29 -9.24 1.64 -9.86
CA SER A 29 -9.14 0.66 -10.96
C SER A 29 -9.72 1.23 -12.27
N GLY A 30 -9.88 2.54 -12.34
CA GLY A 30 -10.37 3.28 -13.50
C GLY A 30 -9.31 3.43 -14.59
N THR A 31 -9.65 4.21 -15.61
CA THR A 31 -8.84 4.40 -16.84
C THR A 31 -8.63 5.91 -17.08
N PRO A 32 -8.05 6.35 -18.22
CA PRO A 32 -7.98 7.78 -18.55
C PRO A 32 -9.35 8.46 -18.64
N ARG A 33 -10.40 7.70 -18.95
CA ARG A 33 -11.77 8.22 -19.01
C ARG A 33 -12.32 8.41 -17.59
N PRO A 34 -12.77 9.63 -17.23
CA PRO A 34 -13.40 9.86 -15.93
C PRO A 34 -14.65 8.99 -15.73
N ASP A 35 -14.80 8.45 -14.53
CA ASP A 35 -15.93 7.64 -14.10
C ASP A 35 -16.25 8.02 -12.65
N ILE A 36 -17.54 8.21 -12.35
CA ILE A 36 -18.01 8.62 -11.02
C ILE A 36 -17.93 7.47 -10.00
N GLU A 37 -17.96 6.22 -10.46
CA GLU A 37 -17.92 5.02 -9.61
C GLU A 37 -16.50 4.46 -9.46
N ARG A 38 -15.56 4.86 -10.33
CA ARG A 38 -14.18 4.33 -10.36
C ARG A 38 -13.13 5.42 -10.47
N PHE A 39 -12.42 5.67 -9.37
CA PHE A 39 -11.19 6.46 -9.39
C PHE A 39 -10.11 5.80 -10.27
N SER A 40 -9.21 6.63 -10.80
CA SER A 40 -8.12 6.16 -11.68
C SER A 40 -7.10 5.29 -10.92
N GLN A 41 -6.23 4.60 -11.66
CA GLN A 41 -5.31 3.60 -11.12
C GLN A 41 -4.50 4.09 -9.91
N ALA A 42 -4.63 3.38 -8.78
CA ALA A 42 -3.80 3.56 -7.59
C ALA A 42 -3.92 2.34 -6.68
N ILE A 43 -2.80 1.84 -6.16
CA ILE A 43 -2.75 0.69 -5.25
C ILE A 43 -1.85 1.02 -4.06
N LEU A 44 -2.32 0.74 -2.85
CA LEU A 44 -1.54 0.80 -1.62
C LEU A 44 -1.10 -0.62 -1.22
N PHE A 45 0.20 -0.79 -1.00
CA PHE A 45 0.81 -1.98 -0.41
C PHE A 45 1.26 -1.66 1.01
N GLU A 46 0.82 -2.48 1.95
CA GLU A 46 1.22 -2.42 3.35
C GLU A 46 1.94 -3.71 3.68
N ALA A 47 3.28 -3.66 3.75
CA ALA A 47 4.15 -4.80 3.97
C ALA A 47 5.03 -4.54 5.20
N GLY A 48 4.64 -5.09 6.35
CA GLY A 48 5.23 -4.70 7.63
C GLY A 48 5.06 -3.20 7.89
N GLU A 49 6.16 -2.50 8.14
CA GLU A 49 6.16 -1.06 8.38
C GLU A 49 6.02 -0.23 7.09
N ASP A 50 6.44 -0.77 5.94
CA ASP A 50 6.39 -0.08 4.65
C ASP A 50 4.94 0.16 4.17
N LYS A 51 4.70 1.37 3.66
CA LYS A 51 3.48 1.83 2.97
C LYS A 51 3.86 2.34 1.59
N LEU A 52 3.73 1.47 0.60
CA LEU A 52 4.19 1.70 -0.77
C LEU A 52 2.98 1.97 -1.68
N PHE A 53 3.03 3.05 -2.45
CA PHE A 53 2.02 3.36 -3.46
C PHE A 53 2.51 3.01 -4.84
N PHE A 54 1.66 2.34 -5.62
CA PHE A 54 1.85 2.11 -7.04
C PHE A 54 0.78 2.91 -7.78
N ASP A 55 1.26 3.92 -8.49
CA ASP A 55 0.48 4.98 -9.12
C ASP A 55 -0.34 5.83 -8.13
N THR A 56 -0.67 7.05 -8.57
CA THR A 56 -1.51 8.00 -7.84
C THR A 56 -2.47 8.64 -8.82
N GLY A 57 -3.39 7.85 -9.36
CA GLY A 57 -4.43 8.33 -10.25
C GLY A 57 -5.37 9.36 -9.59
N ARG A 58 -6.22 9.98 -10.41
CA ARG A 58 -7.24 10.94 -9.97
C ARG A 58 -8.09 10.37 -8.83
N GLY A 59 -8.22 11.14 -7.75
CA GLY A 59 -9.07 10.80 -6.59
C GLY A 59 -8.40 9.89 -5.57
N THR A 60 -7.12 9.57 -5.70
CA THR A 60 -6.36 8.76 -4.73
C THR A 60 -6.46 9.32 -3.30
N SER A 61 -6.23 10.61 -3.10
CA SER A 61 -6.36 11.32 -1.82
C SER A 61 -7.75 11.15 -1.19
N ILE A 62 -8.81 11.30 -2.01
CA ILE A 62 -10.19 11.13 -1.60
C ILE A 62 -10.44 9.69 -1.14
N ARG A 63 -9.99 8.68 -1.90
CA ARG A 63 -10.15 7.28 -1.51
C ARG A 63 -9.42 6.96 -0.21
N LEU A 64 -8.22 7.50 -0.01
CA LEU A 64 -7.47 7.34 1.24
C LEU A 64 -8.23 7.93 2.43
N SER A 65 -8.80 9.13 2.25
CA SER A 65 -9.66 9.74 3.26
C SER A 65 -10.92 8.91 3.53
N GLN A 66 -11.54 8.31 2.52
CA GLN A 66 -12.72 7.44 2.69
C GLN A 66 -12.43 6.19 3.52
N MET A 67 -11.20 5.69 3.50
CA MET A 67 -10.77 4.54 4.31
C MET A 67 -10.04 4.93 5.60
N ASP A 68 -10.09 6.21 5.99
CA ASP A 68 -9.40 6.76 7.17
C ASP A 68 -7.89 6.45 7.20
N PHE A 69 -7.26 6.42 6.02
CA PHE A 69 -5.82 6.23 5.91
C PHE A 69 -5.08 7.56 6.06
N ASN A 70 -4.14 7.63 6.99
CA ASN A 70 -3.25 8.78 7.13
C ASN A 70 -2.21 8.80 5.99
N ILE A 71 -2.46 9.63 4.98
CA ILE A 71 -1.59 9.82 3.81
C ILE A 71 -0.17 10.31 4.17
N GLY A 72 0.02 10.88 5.36
CA GLY A 72 1.34 11.24 5.88
C GLY A 72 2.25 10.03 6.16
N LYS A 73 1.70 8.81 6.22
CA LYS A 73 2.45 7.56 6.43
C LYS A 73 2.99 6.92 5.13
N VAL A 74 2.75 7.52 3.97
CA VAL A 74 3.22 6.95 2.69
C VAL A 74 4.73 7.08 2.58
N ASP A 75 5.45 5.96 2.47
CA ASP A 75 6.91 5.93 2.42
C ASP A 75 7.45 6.21 1.02
N LYS A 76 6.92 5.49 0.03
CA LYS A 76 7.45 5.50 -1.35
C LYS A 76 6.29 5.46 -2.34
N ILE A 77 6.46 6.18 -3.45
CA ILE A 77 5.51 6.20 -4.58
C ILE A 77 6.26 5.73 -5.82
N PHE A 78 5.69 4.75 -6.53
CA PHE A 78 6.20 4.21 -7.77
C PHE A 78 5.21 4.55 -8.89
N PHE A 79 5.72 4.99 -10.04
CA PHE A 79 4.90 5.16 -11.24
C PHE A 79 5.20 4.05 -12.22
N THR A 80 4.15 3.36 -12.67
CA THR A 80 4.28 2.30 -13.68
C THR A 80 4.63 2.89 -15.04
N HIS A 81 4.01 4.01 -15.39
CA HIS A 81 4.27 4.80 -16.59
C HIS A 81 3.60 6.19 -16.46
N LEU A 82 3.69 7.03 -17.49
CA LEU A 82 3.34 8.45 -17.42
C LEU A 82 2.00 8.82 -18.10
N HIS A 83 1.02 7.90 -18.12
CA HIS A 83 -0.34 8.27 -18.52
C HIS A 83 -1.08 9.00 -17.41
N SER A 84 -2.01 9.88 -17.81
CA SER A 84 -2.68 10.79 -16.89
C SER A 84 -3.39 10.08 -15.74
N ASP A 85 -4.03 8.95 -15.99
CA ASP A 85 -4.73 8.14 -15.00
C ASP A 85 -3.83 7.47 -13.96
N HIS A 86 -2.51 7.50 -14.14
CA HIS A 86 -1.54 6.98 -13.18
C HIS A 86 -0.85 8.09 -12.37
N ILE A 87 -0.72 9.30 -12.91
CA ILE A 87 0.14 10.34 -12.31
C ILE A 87 -0.60 11.61 -11.89
N VAL A 88 -1.80 11.88 -12.40
CA VAL A 88 -2.48 13.18 -12.19
C VAL A 88 -2.81 13.49 -10.73
N GLY A 89 -3.01 12.47 -9.89
CA GLY A 89 -3.26 12.65 -8.46
C GLY A 89 -1.99 12.87 -7.64
N PHE A 90 -0.80 12.77 -8.23
CA PHE A 90 0.46 12.89 -7.50
C PHE A 90 0.61 14.23 -6.76
N PRO A 91 0.35 15.39 -7.38
CA PRO A 91 0.48 16.68 -6.69
C PRO A 91 -0.44 16.77 -5.46
N ASP A 92 -1.65 16.22 -5.57
CA ASP A 92 -2.62 16.22 -4.48
C ASP A 92 -2.20 15.30 -3.33
N VAL A 93 -1.73 14.09 -3.65
CA VAL A 93 -1.14 13.16 -2.65
C VAL A 93 0.05 13.80 -1.94
N LEU A 94 0.94 14.48 -2.68
CA LEU A 94 2.12 15.12 -2.12
C LEU A 94 1.76 16.28 -1.19
N MET A 95 0.90 17.20 -1.66
CA MET A 95 0.51 18.39 -0.89
C MET A 95 -0.34 18.02 0.31
N THR A 96 -1.27 17.08 0.16
CA THR A 96 -2.06 16.58 1.29
C THR A 96 -1.17 15.83 2.29
N GLY A 97 -0.22 15.03 1.82
CA GLY A 97 0.81 14.43 2.68
C GLY A 97 1.56 15.46 3.52
N TRP A 98 1.89 16.62 2.94
CA TRP A 98 2.54 17.71 3.66
C TRP A 98 1.64 18.33 4.74
N VAL A 99 0.34 18.51 4.47
CA VAL A 99 -0.65 18.97 5.47
C VAL A 99 -0.72 17.99 6.66
N TYR A 100 -0.64 16.69 6.39
CA TYR A 100 -0.63 15.63 7.41
C TYR A 100 0.74 15.43 8.09
N GLN A 101 1.68 16.34 7.86
CA GLN A 101 3.03 16.31 8.45
C GLN A 101 3.75 14.99 8.20
N ARG A 102 3.98 14.64 6.92
CA ARG A 102 4.68 13.41 6.47
C ARG A 102 5.61 12.84 7.55
N ILE A 103 5.19 11.70 8.08
CA ILE A 103 5.84 11.03 9.20
C ILE A 103 6.86 10.10 8.58
N LYS A 104 8.13 10.34 8.84
CA LYS A 104 9.20 9.43 8.42
C LYS A 104 9.37 8.39 9.53
N ASN A 105 9.13 7.12 9.21
CA ASN A 105 9.61 6.01 10.02
C ASN A 105 11.14 5.90 9.89
#